data_AF-A0A2U8GNL5-F1
#
_entry.id   AF-A0A2U8GNL5-F1
#
_cell.length_a   1.000
_cell.length_b   1.000
_cell.length_c   1.000
_cell.angle_alpha   90.00
_cell.angle_beta   90.00
_cell.angle_gamma   90.00
#
_symmetry.space_group_name_H-M   'P 1'
#
loop_
_entity.id
_entity.type
_entity.pdbx_description
1 polymer ?
#
loop_
_entity_poly.entity_id
_entity_poly.type
_entity_poly.pdbx_seq_one_letter_code
_entity_poly.pdbx_strand_id
1 'polypeptide(L)'
;MMRRHVLLPAACVTASCLLMTGSGMSVAKMEGRAPDFQAQGVSPFLLKRPLRDAAADALRFDPAAAHVGPGCDARDQVTVQLTVGHRALSVMSMAGTDGRIEEIVAVPLGPLPKAGSAAACEALGGDFAASLRERLGPFESAVHMQKPVSDEYSYRFAGGARAVARWFGGGRTCDIALHFEAQPSATAAQG
;
A
#
# COMPACT_ATOMS: atom_id res chain seq x y z
N MET A 1 -36.78 83.57 42.12
CA MET A 1 -37.23 82.40 42.90
C MET A 1 -37.29 81.19 41.98
N MET A 2 -36.80 80.05 42.49
CA MET A 2 -36.40 78.84 41.78
C MET A 2 -37.46 78.21 40.87
N ARG A 3 -37.01 77.69 39.71
CA ARG A 3 -37.51 76.42 39.14
C ARG A 3 -36.43 75.73 38.30
N ARG A 4 -36.31 74.43 38.55
CA ARG A 4 -35.40 73.41 37.96
C ARG A 4 -35.70 73.15 36.48
N HIS A 5 -34.74 72.57 35.76
CA HIS A 5 -34.81 71.42 34.81
C HIS A 5 -33.39 71.21 34.24
N VAL A 6 -32.57 70.26 34.72
CA VAL A 6 -32.37 68.88 34.25
C VAL A 6 -32.21 68.74 32.72
N LEU A 7 -31.01 68.33 32.26
CA LEU A 7 -30.78 67.34 31.20
C LEU A 7 -29.27 66.98 31.09
N LEU A 8 -29.01 65.67 31.16
CA LEU A 8 -27.76 64.90 30.91
C LEU A 8 -27.32 64.98 29.41
N PRO A 9 -26.36 64.17 28.88
CA PRO A 9 -25.09 63.59 29.35
C PRO A 9 -23.92 63.83 28.33
N ALA A 10 -22.68 63.44 28.64
CA ALA A 10 -21.73 62.99 27.61
C ALA A 10 -20.76 61.96 28.20
N ALA A 11 -20.99 60.71 27.84
CA ALA A 11 -20.18 59.56 28.18
C ALA A 11 -18.87 59.55 27.38
N CYS A 12 -17.77 59.17 28.04
CA CYS A 12 -16.56 58.73 27.36
C CYS A 12 -16.37 57.24 27.72
N VAL A 13 -16.85 56.36 26.84
CA VAL A 13 -16.64 54.92 26.94
C VAL A 13 -15.34 54.59 26.22
N THR A 14 -14.27 54.33 26.95
CA THR A 14 -13.04 53.78 26.39
C THR A 14 -13.20 52.28 26.22
N ALA A 15 -13.30 51.84 24.96
CA ALA A 15 -13.30 50.44 24.57
C ALA A 15 -11.89 49.84 24.73
N SER A 16 -11.74 48.92 25.68
CA SER A 16 -10.55 48.07 25.79
C SER A 16 -10.67 46.90 24.80
N CYS A 17 -9.92 46.94 23.71
CA CYS A 17 -9.71 45.79 22.83
C CYS A 17 -8.84 44.74 23.53
N LEU A 18 -9.45 43.65 24.01
CA LEU A 18 -8.75 42.41 24.31
C LEU A 18 -8.32 41.73 23.01
N LEU A 19 -7.01 41.66 22.76
CA LEU A 19 -6.43 40.80 21.74
C LEU A 19 -6.42 39.36 22.24
N MET A 20 -7.35 38.54 21.73
CA MET A 20 -7.30 37.08 21.84
C MET A 20 -6.23 36.56 20.88
N THR A 21 -5.03 36.27 21.40
CA THR A 21 -4.02 35.49 20.69
C THR A 21 -4.49 34.04 20.62
N GLY A 22 -5.20 33.69 19.55
CA GLY A 22 -5.52 32.31 19.22
C GLY A 22 -4.24 31.57 18.86
N SER A 23 -3.81 30.66 19.73
CA SER A 23 -2.85 29.61 19.39
C SER A 23 -3.48 28.72 18.32
N GLY A 24 -3.28 29.09 17.05
CA GLY A 24 -3.54 28.21 15.93
C GLY A 24 -2.63 27.00 16.06
N MET A 25 -3.16 25.89 16.56
CA MET A 25 -2.58 24.58 16.31
C MET A 25 -2.56 24.43 14.79
N SER A 26 -1.40 24.71 14.20
CA SER A 26 -1.15 24.41 12.80
C SER A 26 -1.28 22.90 12.69
N VAL A 27 -2.43 22.44 12.18
CA VAL A 27 -2.58 21.08 11.71
C VAL A 27 -1.56 20.98 10.60
N ALA A 28 -0.38 20.46 10.93
CA ALA A 28 0.60 20.05 9.95
C ALA A 28 -0.15 19.06 9.06
N LYS A 29 -0.56 19.53 7.88
CA LYS A 29 -1.13 18.70 6.84
C LYS A 29 -0.01 17.74 6.49
N MET A 30 -0.02 16.57 7.12
CA MET A 30 0.91 15.50 6.80
C MET A 30 0.54 15.09 5.38
N GLU A 31 1.20 15.71 4.40
CA GLU A 31 1.14 15.30 3.00
C GLU A 31 1.70 13.88 2.96
N GLY A 32 0.83 12.90 3.22
CA GLY A 32 1.25 11.52 3.14
C GLY A 32 1.70 11.28 1.70
N ARG A 33 2.80 10.56 1.58
CA ARG A 33 3.39 10.19 0.30
C ARG A 33 2.39 9.34 -0.50
N ALA A 34 2.33 9.55 -1.82
CA ALA A 34 1.56 8.68 -2.70
C ALA A 34 2.10 7.23 -2.64
N PRO A 35 1.28 6.20 -2.87
CA PRO A 35 1.74 4.81 -2.92
C PRO A 35 2.84 4.63 -3.96
N ASP A 36 3.91 3.93 -3.59
CA ASP A 36 5.06 3.66 -4.44
C ASP A 36 5.60 2.24 -4.20
N PHE A 37 6.30 1.70 -5.20
CA PHE A 37 7.06 0.46 -5.06
C PHE A 37 8.32 0.71 -4.23
N GLN A 38 8.59 -0.19 -3.29
CA GLN A 38 9.79 -0.20 -2.48
C GLN A 38 10.35 -1.62 -2.43
N ALA A 39 11.63 -1.77 -2.10
CA ALA A 39 12.25 -3.10 -2.01
C ALA A 39 11.52 -4.04 -1.03
N GLN A 40 10.87 -3.48 -0.01
CA GLN A 40 10.13 -4.21 1.03
C GLN A 40 8.62 -4.28 0.80
N GLY A 41 8.07 -3.77 -0.29
CA GLY A 41 6.62 -3.83 -0.53
C GLY A 41 6.05 -2.69 -1.39
N VAL A 42 4.77 -2.40 -1.15
CA VAL A 42 4.01 -1.33 -1.80
C VAL A 42 3.46 -0.41 -0.72
N SER A 43 4.03 0.78 -0.56
CA SER A 43 3.66 1.65 0.57
C SER A 43 2.16 2.00 0.55
N PRO A 44 1.47 1.97 1.70
CA PRO A 44 2.01 1.92 3.07
C PRO A 44 2.34 0.51 3.59
N PHE A 45 2.10 -0.55 2.81
CA PHE A 45 2.34 -1.94 3.17
C PHE A 45 3.80 -2.31 2.89
N LEU A 46 4.57 -2.49 3.96
CA LEU A 46 5.98 -2.87 3.90
C LEU A 46 6.20 -4.05 4.83
N LEU A 47 7.04 -5.00 4.41
CA LEU A 47 7.42 -6.15 5.24
C LEU A 47 7.90 -5.69 6.63
N LYS A 48 7.56 -6.48 7.66
CA LYS A 48 7.84 -6.26 9.08
C LYS A 48 7.13 -5.07 9.73
N ARG A 49 6.36 -4.28 8.99
CA ARG A 49 5.50 -3.22 9.56
C ARG A 49 4.25 -3.85 10.21
N PRO A 50 3.72 -3.33 11.33
CA PRO A 50 2.43 -3.78 11.86
C PRO A 50 1.31 -3.60 10.82
N LEU A 51 0.51 -4.65 10.58
CA LEU A 51 -0.52 -4.66 9.55
C LEU A 51 -1.59 -3.59 9.79
N ARG A 52 -2.03 -3.44 11.04
CA ARG A 52 -3.09 -2.47 11.42
C ARG A 52 -2.65 -1.03 11.23
N ASP A 53 -1.37 -0.72 11.48
CA ASP A 53 -0.82 0.62 11.23
C ASP A 53 -0.74 0.92 9.73
N ALA A 54 -0.28 -0.06 8.93
CA ALA A 54 -0.26 0.08 7.48
C ALA A 54 -1.66 0.27 6.89
N ALA A 55 -2.65 -0.48 7.41
CA ALA A 55 -4.04 -0.36 7.03
C ALA A 55 -4.63 1.01 7.42
N ALA A 56 -4.32 1.52 8.61
CA ALA A 56 -4.76 2.84 9.04
C ALA A 56 -4.24 3.95 8.11
N ASP A 57 -2.97 3.89 7.70
CA ASP A 57 -2.41 4.79 6.69
C ASP A 57 -3.10 4.64 5.32
N ALA A 58 -3.51 3.42 4.98
CA ALA A 58 -4.13 3.11 3.69
C ALA A 58 -5.59 3.58 3.56
N LEU A 59 -6.27 3.89 4.66
CA LEU A 59 -7.68 4.34 4.65
C LEU A 59 -7.94 5.54 3.74
N ARG A 60 -6.94 6.40 3.59
CA ARG A 60 -7.04 7.58 2.71
C ARG A 60 -6.97 7.25 1.22
N PHE A 61 -6.54 6.05 0.86
CA PHE A 61 -6.43 5.57 -0.52
C PHE A 61 -7.56 4.60 -0.87
N ASP A 62 -7.93 3.74 0.08
CA ASP A 62 -9.02 2.79 -0.09
C ASP A 62 -9.75 2.55 1.25
N PRO A 63 -11.08 2.80 1.34
CA PRO A 63 -11.86 2.47 2.52
C PRO A 63 -11.87 0.98 2.87
N ALA A 64 -11.58 0.08 1.92
CA ALA A 64 -11.42 -1.35 2.20
C ALA A 64 -10.34 -1.64 3.25
N ALA A 65 -9.38 -0.72 3.42
CA ALA A 65 -8.35 -0.83 4.45
C ALA A 65 -8.91 -0.92 5.89
N ALA A 66 -10.16 -0.53 6.13
CA ALA A 66 -10.82 -0.70 7.42
C ALA A 66 -11.06 -2.18 7.81
N HIS A 67 -10.98 -3.09 6.85
CA HIS A 67 -11.38 -4.49 7.01
C HIS A 67 -10.17 -5.42 7.16
N VAL A 68 -9.38 -5.18 8.22
CA VAL A 68 -8.34 -6.13 8.64
C VAL A 68 -9.00 -7.30 9.38
N GLY A 69 -8.76 -8.53 8.92
CA GLY A 69 -9.29 -9.72 9.55
C GLY A 69 -8.75 -11.02 8.94
N PRO A 70 -9.19 -12.19 9.42
CA PRO A 70 -8.64 -13.47 9.00
C PRO A 70 -8.88 -13.75 7.51
N GLY A 71 -7.82 -14.15 6.82
CA GLY A 71 -7.80 -14.61 5.45
C GLY A 71 -8.13 -16.09 5.29
N CYS A 72 -8.03 -16.58 4.05
CA CYS A 72 -8.28 -17.99 3.74
C CYS A 72 -7.25 -18.94 4.37
N ASP A 73 -6.05 -18.45 4.68
CA ASP A 73 -4.98 -19.18 5.37
C ASP A 73 -4.96 -18.92 6.89
N ALA A 74 -6.04 -18.33 7.42
CA ALA A 74 -6.24 -17.95 8.82
C ALA A 74 -5.30 -16.85 9.35
N ARG A 75 -4.41 -16.28 8.54
CA ARG A 75 -3.62 -15.10 8.93
C ARG A 75 -4.48 -13.83 8.87
N ASP A 76 -4.22 -12.88 9.75
CA ASP A 76 -4.80 -11.54 9.62
C ASP A 76 -4.32 -10.93 8.29
N GLN A 77 -5.25 -10.44 7.48
CA GLN A 77 -4.97 -9.86 6.17
C GLN A 77 -5.80 -8.60 5.91
N VAL A 78 -5.37 -7.83 4.92
CA VAL A 78 -6.19 -6.78 4.29
C VAL A 78 -5.92 -6.74 2.79
N THR A 79 -6.95 -6.48 2.02
CA THR A 79 -6.85 -6.30 0.56
C THR A 79 -7.38 -4.91 0.20
N VAL A 80 -6.56 -4.14 -0.48
CA VAL A 80 -6.89 -2.78 -0.93
C VAL A 80 -6.56 -2.60 -2.41
N GLN A 81 -7.16 -1.59 -3.03
CA GLN A 81 -6.82 -1.11 -4.35
C GLN A 81 -5.94 0.12 -4.23
N LEU A 82 -4.72 0.05 -4.77
CA LEU A 82 -3.78 1.17 -4.77
C LEU A 82 -3.45 1.58 -6.20
N THR A 83 -3.36 2.88 -6.43
CA THR A 83 -2.74 3.43 -7.63
C THR A 83 -1.28 3.73 -7.34
N VAL A 84 -0.38 2.99 -7.99
CA VAL A 84 1.08 3.10 -7.84
C VAL A 84 1.66 3.58 -9.16
N GLY A 85 2.06 4.85 -9.22
CA GLY A 85 2.36 5.52 -10.49
C GLY A 85 1.14 5.51 -11.41
N HIS A 86 1.25 4.84 -12.57
CA HIS A 86 0.15 4.69 -13.54
C HIS A 86 -0.57 3.33 -13.44
N ARG A 87 -0.30 2.53 -12.40
CA ARG A 87 -0.82 1.16 -12.27
C ARG A 87 -1.85 1.07 -11.16
N ALA A 88 -3.04 0.55 -11.47
CA ALA A 88 -4.01 0.12 -10.47
C ALA A 88 -3.68 -1.33 -10.05
N LEU A 89 -3.53 -1.56 -8.75
CA LEU A 89 -3.15 -2.85 -8.16
C LEU A 89 -4.14 -3.24 -7.05
N SER A 90 -4.49 -4.51 -6.98
CA SER A 90 -5.00 -5.15 -5.76
C SER A 90 -3.80 -5.56 -4.92
N VAL A 91 -3.66 -4.98 -3.73
CA VAL A 91 -2.57 -5.26 -2.81
C VAL A 91 -3.14 -5.97 -1.59
N MET A 92 -2.82 -7.25 -1.48
CA MET A 92 -3.12 -8.08 -0.32
C MET A 92 -1.89 -8.13 0.58
N SER A 93 -2.04 -7.81 1.86
CA SER A 93 -0.97 -7.89 2.85
C SER A 93 -1.40 -8.79 4.00
N MET A 94 -0.54 -9.72 4.39
CA MET A 94 -0.81 -10.75 5.40
C MET A 94 0.20 -10.63 6.54
N ALA A 95 -0.31 -10.70 7.76
CA ALA A 95 0.48 -10.65 8.98
C ALA A 95 0.89 -12.04 9.47
N GLY A 96 2.09 -12.13 10.03
CA GLY A 96 2.49 -13.23 10.89
C GLY A 96 1.75 -13.23 12.23
N THR A 97 2.11 -14.19 13.08
CA THR A 97 1.51 -14.33 14.42
C THR A 97 1.82 -13.16 15.36
N ASP A 98 2.84 -12.36 15.06
CA ASP A 98 3.21 -11.14 15.80
C ASP A 98 2.48 -9.88 15.31
N GLY A 99 1.57 -10.01 14.32
CA GLY A 99 0.80 -8.92 13.74
C GLY A 99 1.58 -8.06 12.74
N ARG A 100 2.82 -8.41 12.41
CA ARG A 100 3.64 -7.72 11.40
C ARG A 100 3.48 -8.36 10.04
N ILE A 101 3.53 -7.55 8.98
CA ILE A 101 3.40 -8.01 7.60
C ILE A 101 4.56 -8.94 7.25
N GLU A 102 4.25 -10.18 6.89
CA GLU A 102 5.23 -11.17 6.43
C GLU A 102 5.12 -11.43 4.93
N GLU A 103 3.97 -11.12 4.33
CA GLU A 103 3.76 -11.34 2.91
C GLU A 103 2.89 -10.23 2.31
N ILE A 104 3.26 -9.81 1.10
CA ILE A 104 2.51 -8.86 0.29
C ILE A 104 2.40 -9.41 -1.13
N VAL A 105 1.18 -9.46 -1.65
CA VAL A 105 0.88 -9.87 -3.03
C VAL A 105 0.18 -8.72 -3.73
N ALA A 106 0.80 -8.17 -4.78
CA ALA A 106 0.24 -7.10 -5.59
C ALA A 106 -0.10 -7.61 -7.00
N VAL A 107 -1.38 -7.54 -7.37
CA VAL A 107 -1.92 -8.03 -8.64
C VAL A 107 -2.44 -6.84 -9.47
N PRO A 108 -2.05 -6.69 -10.74
CA PRO A 108 -2.62 -5.66 -11.61
C PRO A 108 -4.15 -5.83 -11.78
N LEU A 109 -4.92 -4.74 -11.60
CA LEU A 109 -6.39 -4.73 -11.74
C LEU A 109 -6.88 -4.50 -13.17
N GLY A 110 -6.02 -3.98 -14.04
CA GLY A 110 -6.33 -3.78 -15.46
C GLY A 110 -6.31 -5.08 -16.24
N PRO A 111 -6.96 -5.13 -17.43
CA PRO A 111 -6.85 -6.29 -18.30
C PRO A 111 -5.38 -6.51 -18.66
N LEU A 112 -4.84 -7.66 -18.27
CA LEU A 112 -3.55 -8.10 -18.77
C LEU A 112 -3.69 -8.43 -20.26
N PRO A 113 -2.65 -8.16 -21.08
CA PRO A 113 -2.59 -8.67 -22.44
C PRO A 113 -2.88 -10.17 -22.45
N LYS A 114 -3.74 -10.62 -23.38
CA LYS A 114 -4.05 -12.04 -23.51
C LYS A 114 -2.79 -12.80 -23.90
N ALA A 115 -2.32 -13.68 -23.02
CA ALA A 115 -1.30 -14.66 -23.38
C ALA A 115 -1.97 -15.83 -24.12
N GLY A 116 -1.58 -16.05 -25.37
CA GLY A 116 -2.12 -17.15 -26.18
C GLY A 116 -1.48 -18.51 -25.88
N SER A 117 -0.36 -18.53 -25.16
CA SER A 117 0.51 -19.68 -24.90
C SER A 117 1.35 -19.47 -23.63
N ALA A 118 2.01 -20.55 -23.16
CA ALA A 118 2.96 -20.49 -22.05
C ALA A 118 4.12 -19.51 -22.32
N ALA A 119 4.70 -19.55 -23.52
CA ALA A 119 5.77 -18.63 -23.91
C ALA A 119 5.31 -17.16 -23.94
N ALA A 120 4.06 -16.89 -24.35
CA ALA A 120 3.50 -15.54 -24.28
C ALA A 120 3.30 -15.08 -22.82
N CYS A 121 2.96 -16.01 -21.92
CA CYS A 121 2.82 -15.72 -20.48
C CYS A 121 4.18 -15.47 -19.82
N GLU A 122 5.20 -16.25 -20.17
CA GLU A 122 6.59 -16.01 -19.76
C GLU A 122 7.05 -14.61 -20.16
N ALA A 123 6.91 -14.26 -21.45
CA ALA A 123 7.26 -12.94 -21.97
C ALA A 123 6.52 -11.81 -21.24
N LEU A 124 5.23 -11.99 -20.98
CA LEU A 124 4.43 -11.01 -20.24
C LEU A 124 4.94 -10.82 -18.80
N GLY A 125 5.37 -11.89 -18.14
CA GLY A 125 6.02 -11.82 -16.84
C GLY A 125 7.35 -11.06 -16.88
N GLY A 126 8.15 -11.29 -17.93
CA GLY A 126 9.41 -10.60 -18.16
C GLY A 126 9.23 -9.10 -18.39
N ASP A 127 8.25 -8.72 -19.21
CA ASP A 127 7.88 -7.32 -19.45
C ASP A 127 7.38 -6.65 -18.17
N PHE A 128 6.58 -7.36 -17.37
CA PHE A 128 6.13 -6.88 -16.08
C PHE A 128 7.31 -6.64 -15.13
N ALA A 129 8.23 -7.61 -15.00
CA ALA A 129 9.44 -7.45 -14.19
C ALA A 129 10.33 -6.29 -14.68
N ALA A 130 10.55 -6.19 -15.99
CA ALA A 130 11.32 -5.12 -16.61
C ALA A 130 10.74 -3.73 -16.31
N SER A 131 9.41 -3.62 -16.29
CA SER A 131 8.74 -2.36 -15.97
C SER A 131 8.92 -1.88 -14.52
N LEU A 132 9.35 -2.77 -13.62
CA LEU A 132 9.59 -2.48 -12.19
C LEU A 132 11.06 -2.21 -11.87
N ARG A 133 11.96 -2.38 -12.84
CA ARG A 133 13.42 -2.33 -12.64
C ARG A 133 13.92 -1.01 -12.07
N GLU A 134 13.32 0.11 -12.44
CA GLU A 134 13.70 1.43 -11.91
C GLU A 134 13.41 1.57 -10.40
N ARG A 135 12.44 0.82 -9.88
CA ARG A 135 12.01 0.89 -8.47
C ARG A 135 12.59 -0.23 -7.61
N LEU A 136 12.67 -1.44 -8.17
CA LEU A 136 13.07 -2.65 -7.44
C LEU A 136 14.49 -3.11 -7.76
N GLY A 137 15.17 -2.44 -8.70
CA GLY A 137 16.51 -2.81 -9.16
C GLY A 137 16.50 -3.91 -10.22
N PRO A 138 17.69 -4.44 -10.58
CA PRO A 138 17.79 -5.54 -11.55
C PRO A 138 17.15 -6.82 -11.01
N PHE A 139 16.73 -7.68 -11.94
CA PHE A 139 16.19 -9.00 -11.64
C PHE A 139 16.96 -10.08 -12.41
N GLU A 140 16.95 -11.30 -11.86
CA GLU A 140 17.55 -12.49 -12.46
C GLU A 140 16.71 -13.03 -13.61
N SER A 141 17.31 -13.86 -14.46
CA SER A 141 16.56 -14.63 -15.48
C SER A 141 15.46 -15.47 -14.84
N ALA A 142 14.37 -15.70 -15.57
CA ALA A 142 13.23 -16.47 -15.10
C ALA A 142 13.66 -17.86 -14.59
N VAL A 143 13.18 -18.21 -13.40
CA VAL A 143 13.14 -19.61 -12.95
C VAL A 143 11.78 -20.19 -13.36
N HIS A 144 11.79 -21.23 -14.19
CA HIS A 144 10.59 -21.97 -14.57
C HIS A 144 10.33 -23.11 -13.60
N MET A 145 9.08 -23.28 -13.20
CA MET A 145 8.62 -24.39 -12.38
C MET A 145 7.31 -24.92 -12.93
N GLN A 146 7.32 -26.20 -13.33
CA GLN A 146 6.10 -26.91 -13.68
C GLN A 146 5.35 -27.33 -12.42
N LYS A 147 4.06 -26.98 -12.34
CA LYS A 147 3.13 -27.36 -11.28
C LYS A 147 2.03 -28.27 -11.87
N PRO A 148 1.25 -28.99 -11.05
CA PRO A 148 0.24 -29.93 -11.55
C PRO A 148 -0.79 -29.32 -12.53
N VAL A 149 -1.10 -28.03 -12.40
CA VAL A 149 -2.12 -27.35 -13.21
C VAL A 149 -1.61 -26.07 -13.89
N SER A 150 -0.32 -25.75 -13.75
CA SER A 150 0.23 -24.50 -14.29
C SER A 150 1.74 -24.56 -14.54
N ASP A 151 2.23 -23.66 -15.38
CA ASP A 151 3.64 -23.33 -15.52
C ASP A 151 3.90 -21.98 -14.85
N GLU A 152 4.83 -21.94 -13.89
CA GLU A 152 5.20 -20.71 -13.19
C GLU A 152 6.57 -20.21 -13.65
N TYR A 153 6.64 -18.92 -14.00
CA TYR A 153 7.86 -18.21 -14.36
C TYR A 153 8.11 -17.12 -13.33
N SER A 154 9.30 -17.16 -12.73
CA SER A 154 9.64 -16.34 -11.56
C SER A 154 10.85 -15.47 -11.80
N TYR A 155 10.70 -14.15 -11.68
CA TYR A 155 11.73 -13.14 -11.84
C TYR A 155 12.07 -12.53 -10.48
N ARG A 156 13.25 -12.84 -9.93
CA ARG A 156 13.68 -12.41 -8.60
C ARG A 156 14.47 -11.11 -8.66
N PHE A 157 14.09 -10.15 -7.82
CA PHE A 157 14.83 -8.92 -7.59
C PHE A 157 15.78 -9.08 -6.40
N ALA A 158 16.90 -8.36 -6.39
CA ALA A 158 17.90 -8.43 -5.31
C ALA A 158 17.33 -8.11 -3.92
N GLY A 159 16.27 -7.30 -3.84
CA GLY A 159 15.58 -6.96 -2.60
C GLY A 159 14.66 -8.05 -2.03
N GLY A 160 14.57 -9.22 -2.68
CA GLY A 160 13.70 -10.33 -2.27
C GLY A 160 12.29 -10.29 -2.87
N ALA A 161 11.93 -9.21 -3.58
CA ALA A 161 10.70 -9.15 -4.36
C ALA A 161 10.74 -10.13 -5.54
N ARG A 162 9.58 -10.62 -5.98
CA ARG A 162 9.47 -11.61 -7.06
C ARG A 162 8.27 -11.32 -7.94
N ALA A 163 8.52 -11.01 -9.21
CA ALA A 163 7.46 -10.97 -10.21
C ALA A 163 7.21 -12.40 -10.70
N VAL A 164 5.94 -12.79 -10.76
CA VAL A 164 5.52 -14.15 -11.11
C VAL A 164 4.51 -14.06 -12.24
N ALA A 165 4.73 -14.85 -13.28
CA ALA A 165 3.73 -15.14 -14.31
C ALA A 165 3.36 -16.62 -14.26
N ARG A 166 2.07 -16.93 -14.22
CA ARG A 166 1.57 -18.30 -14.11
C ARG A 166 0.61 -18.61 -15.24
N TRP A 167 0.99 -19.57 -16.08
CA TRP A 167 0.20 -20.03 -17.20
C TRP A 167 -0.68 -21.22 -16.81
N PHE A 168 -1.97 -21.16 -17.14
CA PHE A 168 -2.91 -22.25 -16.97
C PHE A 168 -3.40 -22.75 -18.32
N GLY A 169 -2.87 -23.89 -18.77
CA GLY A 169 -3.17 -24.44 -20.10
C GLY A 169 -4.66 -24.73 -20.34
N GLY A 170 -5.37 -25.25 -19.34
CA GLY A 170 -6.79 -25.59 -19.45
C GLY A 170 -7.70 -24.38 -19.66
N GLY A 171 -7.38 -23.23 -19.03
CA GLY A 171 -8.13 -21.98 -19.17
C GLY A 171 -7.57 -21.03 -20.22
N ARG A 172 -6.36 -21.29 -20.71
CA ARG A 172 -5.56 -20.36 -21.53
C ARG A 172 -5.43 -18.98 -20.89
N THR A 173 -5.22 -18.96 -19.58
CA THR A 173 -5.08 -17.74 -18.78
C THR A 173 -3.64 -17.60 -18.29
N CYS A 174 -3.23 -16.34 -18.12
CA CYS A 174 -1.95 -15.99 -17.54
C CYS A 174 -2.21 -15.03 -16.39
N ASP A 175 -1.84 -15.45 -15.19
CA ASP A 175 -1.91 -14.62 -13.99
C ASP A 175 -0.55 -13.97 -13.75
N ILE A 176 -0.56 -12.71 -13.33
CA ILE A 176 0.65 -11.97 -12.98
C ILE A 176 0.51 -11.37 -11.60
N ALA A 177 1.54 -11.52 -10.78
CA ALA A 177 1.61 -10.94 -9.45
C ALA A 177 3.04 -10.52 -9.11
N LEU A 178 3.14 -9.53 -8.22
CA LEU A 178 4.37 -9.17 -7.54
C LEU A 178 4.28 -9.62 -6.09
N HIS A 179 5.23 -10.44 -5.65
CA HIS A 179 5.32 -10.99 -4.32
C HIS A 179 6.46 -10.34 -3.53
N PHE A 180 6.21 -10.07 -2.26
CA PHE A 180 7.22 -9.75 -1.27
C PHE A 180 7.00 -10.67 -0.07
N GLU A 181 8.06 -11.34 0.37
CA GLU A 181 8.00 -12.26 1.51
C GLU A 181 9.13 -11.92 2.48
N ALA A 182 8.82 -11.90 3.77
CA ALA A 182 9.84 -11.83 4.80
C ALA A 182 10.68 -13.09 4.73
N GLN A 183 11.99 -12.94 4.48
CA GLN A 183 12.93 -14.05 4.59
C GLN A 183 12.85 -14.62 6.01
N PRO A 184 12.70 -15.94 6.19
CA PRO A 184 12.82 -16.54 7.50
C PRO A 184 14.20 -16.20 8.06
N SER A 185 14.24 -15.63 9.26
CA SER A 185 15.48 -15.40 10.00
C SER A 185 16.22 -16.74 10.07
N ALA A 186 17.48 -16.79 9.60
CA ALA A 186 18.29 -18.02 9.54
C ALA A 186 18.62 -18.66 10.92
N THR A 187 17.93 -18.26 11.99
CA THR A 187 18.21 -18.64 13.38
C THR A 187 17.26 -19.72 13.92
N ALA A 188 16.30 -20.23 13.14
CA ALA A 188 15.34 -21.25 13.61
C ALA A 188 15.69 -22.69 13.19
N ALA A 189 16.86 -22.94 12.56
CA ALA A 189 17.26 -24.27 12.09
C ALA A 189 18.37 -24.93 12.94
N GLN A 190 18.49 -24.55 14.21
CA GLN A 190 19.31 -25.25 15.21
C GLN A 190 18.58 -25.21 16.55
N GLY A 191 17.72 -26.21 16.79
CA GLY A 191 17.04 -26.46 18.06
C GLY A 191 16.75 -27.94 18.17
#